data_AF-A0A3R9WW56-F1
#
_entry.id   AF-A0A3R9WW56-F1
#
_cell.length_a   1.000
_cell.length_b   1.000
_cell.length_c   1.000
_cell.angle_alpha   90.00
_cell.angle_beta   90.00
_cell.angle_gamma   90.00
#
_symmetry.space_group_name_H-M   'P 1'
#
loop_
_entity.id
_entity.type
_entity.pdbx_description
1 polymer ?
#
loop_
_entity_poly.entity_id
_entity_poly.type
_entity_poly.pdbx_seq_one_letter_code
_entity_poly.pdbx_strand_id
1 'polypeptide(L)'
;MYVMEFRHSGVTRTSRVVRMSLGMFSGSKYRCPVQDSLKALGYTPVSPPPGRREVLGQVALRPLMDELDGRRGPGAPRRHRLDPVLENWTRHALRAYDSAFFRSDGDSGLSEVARPWTYRYPAGADDHRGATEYGITVWGRCLASADGTVRELRLPVHRSGAHNVPADGYVAVAALVTAEDRQSGPPDHVRVVRFPAAGTRPELLFAGTPEEAKDLHRTHGRHAVRALLDSAEYRPGSACGSCPFTAGCPALMRAPGLTGLSGKGRPRRTWSPTDGREYAACARRSRARSLRLPTLDAVERSPAAERGRAVHAYLAARHRADPPVPCSSDIPEDWVPAGFALEERELLIATAQLRRHAAVCPLHRVLSAEDVRVEPTVTMEDPAARVVVVTDPDLVYRDGGSWVWREVKSTSRRFTGTSNLMETYPQLALAVLMAGEAVWPGRSGNVRVEAEILRPHGASLVTLDPSSPAVRDRARKALAPLMAAWHADDSFEPQPGPECAACPVSQWCPDAAVRTGAERHEP
;
A
#
# COMPACT_ATOMS: atom_id res chain seq x y z
N MET A 1 -26.92 6.04 27.12
CA MET A 1 -27.23 6.66 25.81
C MET A 1 -26.40 7.94 25.69
N TYR A 2 -25.07 7.79 25.52
CA TYR A 2 -24.19 8.91 25.18
C TYR A 2 -23.95 8.80 23.69
N VAL A 3 -24.53 9.71 22.92
CA VAL A 3 -24.09 9.91 21.53
C VAL A 3 -22.64 10.35 21.65
N MET A 4 -21.71 9.48 21.28
CA MET A 4 -20.33 9.89 21.00
C MET A 4 -20.38 10.81 19.79
N GLU A 5 -20.71 12.08 20.02
CA GLU A 5 -20.32 13.20 19.17
C GLU A 5 -18.78 13.25 19.22
N PHE A 6 -18.10 12.31 18.55
CA PHE A 6 -16.83 12.65 17.94
C PHE A 6 -17.18 13.66 16.86
N ARG A 7 -17.28 14.94 17.26
CA ARG A 7 -17.28 16.07 16.34
C ARG A 7 -15.98 15.99 15.58
N HIS A 8 -15.98 15.30 14.45
CA HIS A 8 -14.90 15.35 13.49
C HIS A 8 -14.78 16.82 13.08
N SER A 9 -13.84 17.53 13.67
CA SER A 9 -13.62 18.94 13.39
C SER A 9 -13.24 19.08 11.92
N GLY A 10 -13.81 20.08 11.24
CA GLY A 10 -13.50 20.34 9.83
C GLY A 10 -14.15 19.40 8.81
N VAL A 11 -15.20 18.65 9.17
CA VAL A 11 -16.06 17.95 8.21
C VAL A 11 -17.54 18.27 8.42
N THR A 12 -18.32 18.17 7.35
CA THR A 12 -19.78 18.37 7.34
C THR A 12 -20.44 17.19 6.66
N ARG A 13 -21.54 16.70 7.23
CA ARG A 13 -22.34 15.65 6.59
C ARG A 13 -23.27 16.26 5.54
N THR A 14 -23.18 15.79 4.30
CA THR A 14 -23.94 16.32 3.16
C THR A 14 -25.03 15.37 2.67
N SER A 15 -25.08 14.14 3.18
CA SER A 15 -26.08 13.15 2.79
C SER A 15 -26.50 12.28 3.97
N ARG A 16 -27.80 11.96 4.05
CA ARG A 16 -28.34 10.91 4.94
C ARG A 16 -28.33 9.52 4.29
N VAL A 17 -27.90 9.42 3.03
CA VAL A 17 -27.72 8.14 2.33
C VAL A 17 -26.30 7.65 2.57
N VAL A 18 -26.18 6.46 3.16
CA VAL A 18 -24.90 5.79 3.38
C VAL A 18 -24.49 5.08 2.09
N ARG A 19 -23.32 5.41 1.54
CA ARG A 19 -22.81 4.86 0.28
C ARG A 19 -21.47 4.17 0.46
N MET A 20 -21.48 2.85 0.41
CA MET A 20 -20.28 2.02 0.48
C MET A 20 -19.91 1.56 -0.92
N SER A 21 -18.61 1.46 -1.18
CA SER A 21 -18.10 0.77 -2.37
C SER A 21 -17.38 -0.49 -1.95
N LEU A 22 -17.46 -1.56 -2.77
CA LEU A 22 -16.84 -2.85 -2.47
C LEU A 22 -15.35 -2.73 -2.08
N GLY A 23 -14.64 -1.77 -2.68
CA GLY A 23 -13.23 -1.52 -2.38
C GLY A 23 -12.96 -1.17 -0.92
N MET A 24 -13.92 -0.59 -0.18
CA MET A 24 -13.80 -0.25 1.24
C MET A 24 -13.65 -1.49 2.14
N PHE A 25 -14.06 -2.67 1.68
CA PHE A 25 -14.00 -3.91 2.46
C PHE A 25 -12.70 -4.71 2.27
N SER A 26 -11.75 -4.23 1.46
CA SER A 26 -10.56 -5.03 1.09
C SER A 26 -9.54 -5.24 2.21
N GLY A 27 -9.75 -4.68 3.41
CA GLY A 27 -8.90 -4.91 4.59
C GLY A 27 -7.45 -4.43 4.48
N SER A 28 -7.11 -3.66 3.43
CA SER A 28 -5.72 -3.28 3.16
C SER A 28 -5.10 -2.44 4.27
N LYS A 29 -3.90 -2.83 4.74
CA LYS A 29 -3.10 -2.10 5.74
C LYS A 29 -2.79 -0.65 5.34
N TYR A 30 -2.92 -0.32 4.05
CA TYR A 30 -2.66 1.01 3.50
C TYR A 30 -3.89 1.91 3.44
N ARG A 31 -5.05 1.49 3.96
CA ARG A 31 -6.27 2.30 4.07
C ARG A 31 -6.44 2.84 5.49
N CYS A 32 -7.09 3.99 5.60
CA CYS A 32 -7.51 4.55 6.88
C CYS A 32 -8.99 4.22 7.13
N PRO A 33 -9.32 3.38 8.12
CA PRO A 33 -10.70 2.97 8.40
C PRO A 33 -11.66 4.15 8.64
N VAL A 34 -11.27 5.15 9.43
CA VAL A 34 -12.07 6.38 9.63
C VAL A 34 -12.29 7.15 8.32
N GLN A 35 -11.31 7.20 7.42
CA GLN A 35 -11.50 7.86 6.11
C GLN A 35 -12.61 7.18 5.30
N ASP A 36 -12.66 5.85 5.33
CA ASP A 36 -13.67 5.08 4.60
C ASP A 36 -15.05 5.20 5.25
N SER A 37 -15.12 5.19 6.59
CA SER A 37 -16.34 5.48 7.35
C SER A 37 -16.90 6.87 7.00
N LEU A 38 -16.08 7.93 7.08
CA LEU A 38 -16.49 9.30 6.77
C LEU A 38 -17.03 9.42 5.34
N LYS A 39 -16.36 8.81 4.36
CA LYS A 39 -16.84 8.77 2.97
C LYS A 39 -18.17 8.04 2.86
N ALA A 40 -18.28 6.88 3.52
CA ALA A 40 -19.49 6.06 3.46
C ALA A 40 -20.70 6.78 4.08
N LEU A 41 -20.50 7.47 5.19
CA LEU A 41 -21.54 8.23 5.90
C LEU A 41 -21.89 9.58 5.23
N GLY A 42 -21.22 9.95 4.14
CA GLY A 42 -21.50 11.16 3.38
C GLY A 42 -20.91 12.43 3.99
N TYR A 43 -19.77 12.32 4.68
CA TYR A 43 -19.02 13.49 5.15
C TYR A 43 -18.11 14.06 4.07
N THR A 44 -18.04 15.39 4.02
CA THR A 44 -17.12 16.15 3.18
C THR A 44 -16.27 17.09 4.05
N PRO A 45 -14.99 17.33 3.71
CA PRO A 45 -14.21 18.33 4.42
C PRO A 45 -14.79 19.73 4.22
N VAL A 46 -14.72 20.58 5.25
CA VAL A 46 -15.12 22.00 5.17
C VAL A 46 -14.22 22.77 4.21
N SER A 47 -12.95 22.39 4.12
CA SER A 47 -11.98 22.95 3.17
C SER A 47 -11.36 21.81 2.36
N PRO A 48 -11.85 21.52 1.14
CA PRO A 48 -11.32 20.45 0.33
C PRO A 48 -9.86 20.74 -0.05
N PRO A 49 -8.99 19.72 -0.09
CA PRO A 49 -7.63 19.93 -0.56
C PRO A 49 -7.66 20.34 -2.04
N PRO A 50 -6.70 21.17 -2.48
CA PRO A 50 -6.52 21.48 -3.90
C PRO A 50 -6.47 20.21 -4.75
N GLY A 51 -7.11 20.27 -5.92
CA GLY A 51 -7.22 19.16 -6.86
C GLY A 51 -5.87 18.56 -7.26
N ARG A 52 -5.86 17.27 -7.57
CA ARG A 52 -4.67 16.59 -8.09
C ARG A 52 -4.44 16.98 -9.54
N ARG A 53 -3.17 17.16 -9.93
CA ARG A 53 -2.78 17.20 -11.34
C ARG A 53 -3.14 15.87 -11.98
N GLU A 54 -3.63 15.90 -13.23
CA GLU A 54 -4.15 14.73 -13.93
C GLU A 54 -3.17 13.55 -13.92
N VAL A 55 -1.91 13.79 -14.30
CA VAL A 55 -0.85 12.77 -14.28
C VAL A 55 -0.71 12.14 -12.88
N LEU A 56 -0.64 12.95 -11.82
CA LEU A 56 -0.52 12.45 -10.44
C LEU A 56 -1.79 11.78 -9.89
N GLY A 57 -2.93 11.97 -10.56
CA GLY A 57 -4.23 11.43 -10.16
C GLY A 57 -4.54 10.04 -10.73
N GLN A 58 -3.75 9.56 -11.71
CA GLN A 58 -4.02 8.30 -12.39
C GLN A 58 -3.99 7.10 -11.43
N VAL A 59 -5.00 6.25 -11.54
CA VAL A 59 -5.12 4.97 -10.81
C VAL A 59 -4.97 3.86 -11.82
N ALA A 60 -4.06 2.92 -11.58
CA ALA A 60 -3.64 1.99 -12.62
C ALA A 60 -4.79 1.16 -13.22
N LEU A 61 -5.73 0.65 -12.42
CA LEU A 61 -6.86 -0.13 -12.95
C LEU A 61 -7.90 0.71 -13.71
N ARG A 62 -7.89 2.05 -13.59
CA ARG A 62 -8.93 2.90 -14.17
C ARG A 62 -8.93 2.89 -15.71
N PRO A 63 -7.79 3.11 -16.41
CA PRO A 63 -7.73 3.01 -17.86
C PRO A 63 -8.15 1.64 -18.42
N LEU A 64 -7.81 0.55 -17.73
CA LEU A 64 -8.28 -0.79 -18.09
C LEU A 64 -9.81 -0.86 -18.11
N MET A 65 -10.46 -0.35 -17.06
CA MET A 65 -11.91 -0.33 -16.97
C MET A 65 -12.54 0.57 -18.05
N ASP A 66 -11.97 1.76 -18.28
CA ASP A 66 -12.45 2.71 -19.28
C ASP A 66 -12.34 2.13 -20.71
N GLU A 67 -11.24 1.44 -21.06
CA GLU A 67 -11.09 0.77 -22.37
C GLU A 67 -12.05 -0.41 -22.53
N LEU A 68 -12.29 -1.19 -21.47
CA LEU A 68 -13.32 -2.23 -21.49
C LEU A 68 -14.73 -1.63 -21.63
N ASP A 69 -15.03 -0.51 -20.97
CA ASP A 69 -16.31 0.21 -21.12
C ASP A 69 -16.50 0.74 -22.55
N GLY A 70 -15.44 1.25 -23.18
CA GLY A 70 -15.45 1.77 -24.55
C GLY A 70 -15.82 0.73 -25.62
N ARG A 71 -15.70 -0.58 -25.34
CA ARG A 71 -16.15 -1.65 -26.24
C ARG A 71 -17.68 -1.69 -26.43
N ARG A 72 -18.45 -0.98 -25.58
CA ARG A 72 -19.93 -0.96 -25.59
C ARG A 72 -20.57 -0.01 -26.60
N GLY A 73 -19.77 0.77 -27.35
CA GLY A 73 -20.25 1.72 -28.36
C GLY A 73 -19.69 3.14 -28.18
N PRO A 74 -20.15 4.12 -29.00
CA PRO A 74 -19.61 5.48 -29.01
C PRO A 74 -20.02 6.26 -27.76
N GLY A 75 -19.27 6.05 -26.68
CA GLY A 75 -19.39 6.75 -25.41
C GLY A 75 -18.11 6.68 -24.58
N ALA A 76 -16.97 6.35 -25.23
CA ALA A 76 -15.70 6.27 -24.55
C ALA A 76 -15.40 7.59 -23.83
N PRO A 77 -15.06 7.57 -22.54
CA PRO A 77 -14.65 8.78 -21.84
C PRO A 77 -13.48 9.43 -22.59
N ARG A 78 -13.38 10.76 -22.53
CA ARG A 78 -12.26 11.51 -23.14
C ARG A 78 -10.95 10.82 -22.75
N ARG A 79 -10.18 10.38 -23.75
CA ARG A 79 -8.85 9.80 -23.55
C ARG A 79 -7.93 10.88 -23.01
N HIS A 80 -7.83 10.91 -21.69
CA HIS A 80 -6.78 11.60 -20.97
C HIS A 80 -5.42 11.08 -21.44
N ARG A 81 -4.41 11.95 -21.54
CA ARG A 81 -3.06 11.52 -21.94
C ARG A 81 -2.53 10.59 -20.83
N LEU A 82 -2.51 9.29 -21.11
CA LEU A 82 -2.00 8.29 -20.18
C LEU A 82 -0.48 8.40 -20.07
N ASP A 83 0.03 8.04 -18.90
CA ASP A 83 1.45 7.79 -18.75
C ASP A 83 1.86 6.61 -19.66
N PRO A 84 2.93 6.72 -20.46
CA PRO A 84 3.39 5.64 -21.32
C PRO A 84 3.57 4.27 -20.64
N VAL A 85 4.03 4.20 -19.37
CA VAL A 85 4.10 2.91 -18.66
C VAL A 85 2.72 2.34 -18.34
N LEU A 86 1.77 3.23 -18.03
CA LEU A 86 0.40 2.85 -17.72
C LEU A 86 -0.34 2.40 -18.98
N GLU A 87 -0.08 3.05 -20.12
CA GLU A 87 -0.64 2.66 -21.41
C GLU A 87 -0.19 1.26 -21.80
N ASN A 88 1.12 0.98 -21.75
CA ASN A 88 1.67 -0.34 -22.06
C ASN A 88 1.13 -1.43 -21.12
N TRP A 89 1.08 -1.16 -19.82
CA TRP A 89 0.48 -2.08 -18.86
C TRP A 89 -1.02 -2.30 -19.13
N THR A 90 -1.77 -1.25 -19.49
CA THR A 90 -3.21 -1.35 -19.80
C THR A 90 -3.44 -2.25 -21.02
N ARG A 91 -2.62 -2.09 -22.08
CA ARG A 91 -2.68 -2.94 -23.27
C ARG A 91 -2.39 -4.41 -22.95
N HIS A 92 -1.42 -4.66 -22.06
CA HIS A 92 -1.15 -6.01 -21.57
C HIS A 92 -2.34 -6.57 -20.79
N ALA A 93 -2.89 -5.79 -19.87
CA ALA A 93 -4.03 -6.19 -19.04
C ALA A 93 -5.29 -6.51 -19.86
N LEU A 94 -5.53 -5.78 -20.96
CA LEU A 94 -6.61 -6.07 -21.91
C LEU A 94 -6.40 -7.44 -22.58
N ARG A 95 -5.18 -7.73 -23.07
CA ARG A 95 -4.89 -9.05 -23.65
C ARG A 95 -5.01 -10.18 -22.64
N ALA A 96 -4.60 -9.95 -21.39
CA ALA A 96 -4.75 -10.91 -20.31
C ALA A 96 -6.22 -11.17 -19.98
N TYR A 97 -7.04 -10.11 -19.94
CA TYR A 97 -8.50 -10.24 -19.80
C TYR A 97 -9.09 -11.03 -20.97
N ASP A 98 -8.68 -10.72 -22.19
CA ASP A 98 -9.21 -11.40 -23.38
C ASP A 98 -8.82 -12.87 -23.41
N SER A 99 -7.56 -13.20 -23.13
CA SER A 99 -7.10 -14.59 -23.03
C SER A 99 -7.79 -15.37 -21.91
N ALA A 100 -8.19 -14.70 -20.83
CA ALA A 100 -8.81 -15.36 -19.69
C ALA A 100 -10.30 -15.64 -19.89
N PHE A 101 -11.00 -14.81 -20.65
CA PHE A 101 -12.46 -14.83 -20.74
C PHE A 101 -13.04 -14.96 -22.16
N PHE A 102 -12.26 -14.73 -23.21
CA PHE A 102 -12.65 -14.90 -24.61
C PHE A 102 -11.80 -16.00 -25.24
N ARG A 103 -12.34 -17.23 -25.33
CA ARG A 103 -11.74 -18.36 -26.07
C ARG A 103 -12.47 -18.58 -27.39
N SER A 104 -11.75 -19.10 -28.38
CA SER A 104 -12.20 -19.33 -29.76
C SER A 104 -13.38 -20.30 -29.92
N ASP A 105 -13.73 -21.08 -28.88
CA ASP A 105 -14.67 -22.20 -28.96
C ASP A 105 -16.04 -21.94 -28.30
N GLY A 106 -16.35 -20.70 -27.91
CA GLY A 106 -17.67 -20.39 -27.40
C GLY A 106 -17.69 -19.19 -26.50
N ASP A 107 -18.49 -18.21 -26.89
CA ASP A 107 -18.93 -17.11 -26.05
C ASP A 107 -19.42 -17.67 -24.71
N SER A 108 -19.00 -17.08 -23.59
CA SER A 108 -19.39 -17.54 -22.24
C SER A 108 -20.90 -17.48 -21.97
N GLY A 109 -21.70 -17.04 -22.96
CA GLY A 109 -23.12 -16.74 -22.85
C GLY A 109 -23.41 -15.50 -22.00
N LEU A 110 -22.37 -14.88 -21.43
CA LEU A 110 -22.46 -13.74 -20.53
C LEU A 110 -22.20 -12.44 -21.29
N SER A 111 -23.18 -11.54 -21.22
CA SER A 111 -23.09 -10.18 -21.72
C SER A 111 -22.89 -9.21 -20.57
N GLU A 112 -22.19 -8.12 -20.79
CA GLU A 112 -22.00 -7.16 -19.72
C GLU A 112 -23.23 -6.28 -19.49
N VAL A 113 -23.53 -6.00 -18.21
CA VAL A 113 -24.64 -5.15 -17.80
C VAL A 113 -24.27 -3.68 -17.92
N ALA A 114 -25.20 -2.87 -18.45
CA ALA A 114 -25.00 -1.45 -18.75
C ALA A 114 -24.63 -0.60 -17.52
N ARG A 115 -25.13 -0.96 -16.33
CA ARG A 115 -24.90 -0.24 -15.07
C ARG A 115 -24.22 -1.16 -14.06
N PRO A 116 -23.32 -0.62 -13.21
CA PRO A 116 -22.79 -1.37 -12.07
C PRO A 116 -23.92 -1.78 -11.13
N TRP A 117 -23.88 -3.02 -10.64
CA TRP A 117 -24.85 -3.50 -9.65
C TRP A 117 -24.76 -2.72 -8.35
N THR A 118 -25.92 -2.47 -7.76
CA THR A 118 -26.05 -1.75 -6.49
C THR A 118 -27.06 -2.45 -5.60
N TYR A 119 -26.63 -2.84 -4.41
CA TYR A 119 -27.54 -3.28 -3.36
C TYR A 119 -28.02 -2.09 -2.54
N ARG A 120 -29.32 -1.94 -2.35
CA ARG A 120 -29.91 -0.87 -1.53
C ARG A 120 -30.96 -1.41 -0.58
N TYR A 121 -30.96 -0.89 0.64
CA TYR A 121 -31.98 -1.19 1.64
C TYR A 121 -32.30 0.05 2.49
N PRO A 122 -33.57 0.24 2.87
CA PRO A 122 -33.97 1.34 3.74
C PRO A 122 -33.31 1.19 5.11
N ALA A 123 -32.98 2.31 5.73
CA ALA A 123 -32.60 2.31 7.14
C ALA A 123 -33.84 2.07 8.02
N GLY A 124 -33.64 1.48 9.22
CA GLY A 124 -34.71 1.37 10.20
C GLY A 124 -35.14 2.75 10.73
N ALA A 125 -36.36 2.87 11.23
CA ALA A 125 -36.90 4.14 11.76
C ALA A 125 -36.01 4.75 12.87
N ASP A 126 -35.37 3.90 13.67
CA ASP A 126 -34.49 4.27 14.79
C ASP A 126 -32.99 4.10 14.46
N ASP A 127 -32.59 4.31 13.21
CA ASP A 127 -31.18 4.24 12.84
C ASP A 127 -30.38 5.30 13.60
N HIS A 128 -29.55 4.87 14.55
CA HIS A 128 -28.74 5.75 15.40
C HIS A 128 -27.74 6.63 14.63
N ARG A 129 -27.45 6.31 13.35
CA ARG A 129 -26.62 7.14 12.48
C ARG A 129 -27.46 8.13 11.68
N GLY A 130 -28.78 8.18 11.88
CA GLY A 130 -29.71 9.03 11.13
C GLY A 130 -29.69 8.77 9.63
N ALA A 131 -29.33 7.55 9.22
CA ALA A 131 -29.36 7.15 7.81
C ALA A 131 -30.82 6.99 7.35
N THR A 132 -31.08 7.30 6.08
CA THR A 132 -32.39 7.02 5.44
C THR A 132 -32.32 5.81 4.52
N GLU A 133 -31.15 5.53 3.97
CA GLU A 133 -30.90 4.43 3.03
C GLU A 133 -29.44 4.01 3.15
N TYR A 134 -29.19 2.71 3.00
CA TYR A 134 -27.87 2.13 2.81
C TYR A 134 -27.73 1.61 1.39
N GLY A 135 -26.61 1.94 0.75
CA GLY A 135 -26.26 1.48 -0.58
C GLY A 135 -24.85 0.90 -0.63
N ILE A 136 -24.69 -0.24 -1.29
CA ILE A 136 -23.39 -0.84 -1.60
C ILE A 136 -23.25 -0.96 -3.11
N THR A 137 -22.19 -0.38 -3.66
CA THR A 137 -21.84 -0.50 -5.08
C THR A 137 -20.63 -1.40 -5.27
N VAL A 138 -20.64 -2.20 -6.33
CA VAL A 138 -19.45 -2.94 -6.77
C VAL A 138 -18.65 -2.12 -7.78
N TRP A 139 -17.34 -2.39 -7.82
CA TRP A 139 -16.45 -1.92 -8.87
C TRP A 139 -15.94 -3.17 -9.61
N GLY A 140 -15.88 -3.16 -10.94
CA GLY A 140 -15.56 -4.34 -11.74
C GLY A 140 -16.52 -4.50 -12.92
N ARG A 141 -16.41 -5.62 -13.64
CA ARG A 141 -17.32 -5.95 -14.75
C ARG A 141 -18.50 -6.75 -14.20
N CYS A 142 -19.70 -6.25 -14.43
CA CYS A 142 -20.95 -6.93 -14.10
C CYS A 142 -21.44 -7.62 -15.38
N LEU A 143 -21.58 -8.95 -15.37
CA LEU A 143 -22.04 -9.72 -16.52
C LEU A 143 -23.26 -10.57 -16.17
N ALA A 144 -24.16 -10.76 -17.12
CA ALA A 144 -25.34 -11.59 -16.99
C ALA A 144 -25.53 -12.45 -18.24
N SER A 145 -26.04 -13.67 -18.06
CA SER A 145 -26.48 -14.51 -19.18
C SER A 145 -27.69 -13.90 -19.87
N ALA A 146 -27.91 -14.27 -21.15
CA ALA A 146 -29.02 -13.74 -21.94
C ALA A 146 -30.41 -14.06 -21.34
N ASP A 147 -30.53 -15.22 -20.67
CA ASP A 147 -31.72 -15.66 -19.95
C ASP A 147 -31.81 -15.10 -18.51
N GLY A 148 -30.79 -14.37 -18.04
CA GLY A 148 -30.72 -13.79 -16.70
C GLY A 148 -30.45 -14.78 -15.56
N THR A 149 -30.27 -16.08 -15.86
CA THR A 149 -30.08 -17.14 -14.85
C THR A 149 -28.72 -17.08 -14.17
N VAL A 150 -27.70 -16.50 -14.81
CA VAL A 150 -26.34 -16.40 -14.28
C VAL A 150 -25.92 -14.93 -14.19
N ARG A 151 -25.35 -14.54 -13.05
CA ARG A 151 -24.64 -13.27 -12.86
C ARG A 151 -23.20 -13.50 -12.44
N GLU A 152 -22.27 -12.82 -13.08
CA GLU A 152 -20.85 -12.87 -12.76
C GLU A 152 -20.26 -11.47 -12.54
N LEU A 153 -19.58 -11.29 -11.40
CA LEU A 153 -18.77 -10.11 -11.11
C LEU A 153 -17.28 -10.41 -11.35
N ARG A 154 -16.64 -9.70 -12.27
CA ARG A 154 -15.19 -9.81 -12.53
C ARG A 154 -14.43 -8.64 -11.93
N LEU A 155 -13.49 -8.94 -11.04
CA LEU A 155 -12.71 -7.98 -10.25
C LEU A 155 -11.25 -7.95 -10.71
N PRO A 156 -10.80 -6.89 -11.44
CA PRO A 156 -9.40 -6.75 -11.81
C PRO A 156 -8.52 -6.51 -10.59
N VAL A 157 -7.37 -7.17 -10.55
CA VAL A 157 -6.31 -6.91 -9.55
C VAL A 157 -4.95 -6.86 -10.21
N HIS A 158 -3.98 -6.19 -9.59
CA HIS A 158 -2.60 -6.17 -10.09
C HIS A 158 -1.92 -7.54 -10.04
N ARG A 159 -2.14 -8.30 -8.97
CA ARG A 159 -1.61 -9.65 -8.74
C ARG A 159 -2.61 -10.50 -7.95
N SER A 160 -2.58 -11.81 -8.16
CA SER A 160 -3.28 -12.85 -7.37
C SER A 160 -2.24 -13.76 -6.69
N GLY A 161 -2.67 -14.61 -5.74
CA GLY A 161 -1.80 -15.58 -5.05
C GLY A 161 -2.04 -15.67 -3.53
N ALA A 162 -1.44 -16.69 -2.90
CA ALA A 162 -1.68 -17.08 -1.50
C ALA A 162 -1.45 -15.97 -0.45
N HIS A 163 -0.64 -14.95 -0.76
CA HIS A 163 -0.40 -13.81 0.14
C HIS A 163 -1.40 -12.66 -0.02
N ASN A 164 -2.42 -12.83 -0.86
CA ASN A 164 -3.41 -11.80 -1.16
C ASN A 164 -4.82 -12.40 -1.20
N VAL A 165 -5.16 -13.23 -0.21
CA VAL A 165 -6.51 -13.78 -0.05
C VAL A 165 -7.46 -12.65 0.40
N PRO A 166 -8.57 -12.39 -0.32
CA PRO A 166 -9.56 -11.41 0.12
C PRO A 166 -10.20 -11.81 1.45
N ALA A 167 -10.49 -10.85 2.32
CA ALA A 167 -11.22 -11.12 3.56
C ALA A 167 -12.64 -11.66 3.26
N ASP A 168 -13.15 -12.57 4.09
CA ASP A 168 -14.48 -13.17 3.90
C ASP A 168 -15.59 -12.11 3.79
N GLY A 169 -15.51 -11.04 4.58
CA GLY A 169 -16.45 -9.93 4.51
C GLY A 169 -16.47 -9.22 3.15
N TYR A 170 -15.32 -9.15 2.46
CA TYR A 170 -15.22 -8.61 1.11
C TYR A 170 -15.93 -9.53 0.10
N VAL A 171 -15.66 -10.84 0.17
CA VAL A 171 -16.29 -11.84 -0.71
C VAL A 171 -17.80 -11.88 -0.49
N ALA A 172 -18.23 -11.89 0.77
CA ALA A 172 -19.63 -11.90 1.16
C ALA A 172 -20.42 -10.69 0.64
N VAL A 173 -19.83 -9.49 0.73
CA VAL A 173 -20.44 -8.26 0.20
C VAL A 173 -20.47 -8.28 -1.34
N ALA A 174 -19.41 -8.75 -1.99
CA ALA A 174 -19.37 -8.90 -3.45
C ALA A 174 -20.47 -9.85 -3.95
N ALA A 175 -20.61 -11.02 -3.31
CA ALA A 175 -21.63 -12.01 -3.64
C ALA A 175 -23.05 -11.45 -3.46
N LEU A 176 -23.33 -10.80 -2.33
CA LEU A 176 -24.63 -10.18 -2.07
C LEU A 176 -25.02 -9.16 -3.15
N VAL A 177 -24.13 -8.21 -3.45
CA VAL A 177 -24.46 -7.16 -4.44
C VAL A 177 -24.67 -7.74 -5.83
N THR A 178 -23.96 -8.82 -6.17
CA THR A 178 -24.12 -9.55 -7.43
C THR A 178 -25.50 -10.25 -7.48
N ALA A 179 -25.94 -10.83 -6.37
CA ALA A 179 -27.24 -11.51 -6.25
C ALA A 179 -28.45 -10.53 -6.27
N GLU A 180 -28.33 -9.38 -5.62
CA GLU A 180 -29.48 -8.54 -5.20
C GLU A 180 -29.70 -7.26 -6.03
N ASP A 181 -29.20 -7.17 -7.27
CA ASP A 181 -29.50 -6.01 -8.11
C ASP A 181 -31.01 -5.89 -8.40
N ARG A 182 -31.63 -4.79 -7.94
CA ARG A 182 -33.08 -4.57 -8.02
C ARG A 182 -33.60 -4.27 -9.43
N GLN A 183 -32.72 -4.02 -10.40
CA GLN A 183 -33.13 -3.66 -11.76
C GLN A 183 -33.42 -4.90 -12.63
N SER A 184 -33.04 -6.10 -12.17
CA SER A 184 -33.26 -7.36 -12.87
C SER A 184 -33.78 -8.44 -11.92
N GLY A 185 -34.58 -9.39 -12.42
CA GLY A 185 -35.08 -10.53 -11.62
C GLY A 185 -33.94 -11.37 -11.04
N PRO A 186 -34.16 -12.10 -9.93
CA PRO A 186 -33.10 -12.85 -9.26
C PRO A 186 -32.48 -13.90 -10.19
N PRO A 187 -31.14 -14.08 -10.19
CA PRO A 187 -30.51 -15.14 -10.96
C PRO A 187 -30.64 -16.49 -10.24
N ASP A 188 -30.44 -17.59 -10.95
CA ASP A 188 -30.29 -18.92 -10.35
C ASP A 188 -28.89 -19.12 -9.77
N HIS A 189 -27.88 -18.50 -10.40
CA HIS A 189 -26.49 -18.66 -10.03
C HIS A 189 -25.70 -17.34 -10.04
N VAL A 190 -24.82 -17.21 -9.05
CA VAL A 190 -24.01 -16.03 -8.75
C VAL A 190 -22.55 -16.43 -8.70
N ARG A 191 -21.70 -15.72 -9.44
CA ARG A 191 -20.25 -15.93 -9.46
C ARG A 191 -19.50 -14.63 -9.17
N VAL A 192 -18.48 -14.72 -8.33
CA VAL A 192 -17.52 -13.63 -8.11
C VAL A 192 -16.14 -14.15 -8.48
N VAL A 193 -15.54 -13.52 -9.49
CA VAL A 193 -14.26 -13.92 -10.05
C VAL A 193 -13.29 -12.76 -9.90
N ARG A 194 -12.09 -13.06 -9.42
CA ARG A 194 -10.97 -12.15 -9.42
C ARG A 194 -10.04 -12.49 -10.57
N PHE A 195 -9.51 -11.50 -11.28
CA PHE A 195 -8.53 -11.76 -12.34
C PHE A 195 -7.26 -10.91 -12.21
N PRO A 196 -6.07 -11.53 -12.31
CA PRO A 196 -4.80 -10.80 -12.31
C PRO A 196 -4.56 -10.14 -13.67
N ALA A 197 -4.53 -8.82 -13.70
CA ALA A 197 -4.25 -8.01 -14.90
C ALA A 197 -2.82 -8.18 -15.44
N ALA A 198 -1.95 -8.93 -14.76
CA ALA A 198 -0.62 -9.32 -15.23
C ALA A 198 -0.39 -10.85 -15.14
N GLY A 199 -1.45 -11.64 -14.96
CA GLY A 199 -1.39 -13.09 -14.86
C GLY A 199 -2.39 -13.77 -15.81
N THR A 200 -2.40 -15.10 -15.83
CA THR A 200 -3.09 -15.87 -16.88
C THR A 200 -4.32 -16.64 -16.41
N ARG A 201 -4.58 -16.73 -15.10
CA ARG A 201 -5.72 -17.50 -14.57
C ARG A 201 -6.58 -16.68 -13.61
N PRO A 202 -7.88 -16.52 -13.92
CA PRO A 202 -8.86 -16.04 -12.96
C PRO A 202 -8.98 -16.97 -11.76
N GLU A 203 -9.33 -16.40 -10.61
CA GLU A 203 -9.54 -17.05 -9.34
C GLU A 203 -11.02 -16.89 -8.96
N LEU A 204 -11.68 -18.02 -8.67
CA LEU A 204 -13.06 -18.02 -8.21
C LEU A 204 -13.11 -17.69 -6.72
N LEU A 205 -13.76 -16.59 -6.35
CA LEU A 205 -13.95 -16.19 -4.95
C LEU A 205 -15.27 -16.73 -4.39
N PHE A 206 -16.30 -16.83 -5.22
CA PHE A 206 -17.62 -17.34 -4.85
C PHE A 206 -18.33 -17.91 -6.08
N ALA A 207 -19.03 -19.03 -5.89
CA ALA A 207 -20.03 -19.56 -6.82
C ALA A 207 -21.14 -20.21 -6.00
N GLY A 208 -22.39 -19.83 -6.27
CA GLY A 208 -23.53 -20.33 -5.50
C GLY A 208 -24.86 -19.71 -5.92
N THR A 209 -25.91 -20.01 -5.18
CA THR A 209 -27.25 -19.43 -5.35
C THR A 209 -27.36 -18.04 -4.69
N PRO A 210 -28.40 -17.25 -4.98
CA PRO A 210 -28.68 -16.03 -4.24
C PRO A 210 -28.84 -16.25 -2.73
N GLU A 211 -29.45 -17.37 -2.33
CA GLU A 211 -29.63 -17.75 -0.93
C GLU A 211 -28.28 -17.99 -0.25
N GLU A 212 -27.37 -18.75 -0.88
CA GLU A 212 -26.02 -18.95 -0.37
C GLU A 212 -25.24 -17.62 -0.25
N ALA A 213 -25.41 -16.70 -1.21
CA ALA A 213 -24.81 -15.37 -1.14
C ALA A 213 -25.36 -14.53 0.04
N LYS A 214 -26.68 -14.59 0.28
CA LYS A 214 -27.32 -13.95 1.46
C LYS A 214 -26.80 -14.56 2.76
N ASP A 215 -26.65 -15.88 2.81
CA ASP A 215 -26.18 -16.62 3.98
C ASP A 215 -24.74 -16.27 4.32
N LEU A 216 -23.89 -16.21 3.29
CA LEU A 216 -22.51 -15.73 3.42
C LEU A 216 -22.46 -14.29 3.92
N HIS A 217 -23.34 -13.41 3.41
CA HIS A 217 -23.46 -12.03 3.90
C HIS A 217 -23.94 -11.93 5.35
N ARG A 218 -24.91 -12.76 5.77
CA ARG A 218 -25.34 -12.80 7.18
C ARG A 218 -24.20 -13.20 8.10
N THR A 219 -23.37 -14.15 7.66
CA THR A 219 -22.25 -14.69 8.43
C THR A 219 -21.07 -13.72 8.53
N HIS A 220 -20.60 -13.18 7.39
CA HIS A 220 -19.37 -12.36 7.36
C HIS A 220 -19.61 -10.89 6.97
N GLY A 221 -20.54 -10.66 6.04
CA GLY A 221 -20.75 -9.34 5.44
C GLY A 221 -21.37 -8.31 6.39
N ARG A 222 -22.32 -8.70 7.25
CA ARG A 222 -22.92 -7.79 8.25
C ARG A 222 -21.87 -7.24 9.23
N HIS A 223 -20.98 -8.10 9.70
CA HIS A 223 -19.87 -7.69 10.55
C HIS A 223 -18.94 -6.71 9.82
N ALA A 224 -18.60 -7.00 8.55
CA ALA A 224 -17.76 -6.11 7.75
C ALA A 224 -18.39 -4.73 7.49
N VAL A 225 -19.70 -4.67 7.21
CA VAL A 225 -20.47 -3.42 7.08
C VAL A 225 -20.45 -2.64 8.39
N ARG A 226 -20.71 -3.29 9.51
CA ARG A 226 -20.69 -2.64 10.82
C ARG A 226 -19.29 -2.11 11.16
N ALA A 227 -18.25 -2.94 11.00
CA ALA A 227 -16.87 -2.57 11.27
C ALA A 227 -16.41 -1.37 10.41
N LEU A 228 -16.84 -1.32 9.14
CA LEU A 228 -16.56 -0.20 8.25
C LEU A 228 -17.21 1.10 8.77
N LEU A 229 -18.50 1.06 9.10
CA LEU A 229 -19.27 2.26 9.46
C LEU A 229 -18.95 2.77 10.86
N ASP A 230 -18.73 1.86 11.81
CA ASP A 230 -18.47 2.18 13.22
C ASP A 230 -16.98 2.39 13.51
N SER A 231 -16.13 2.39 12.48
CA SER A 231 -14.71 2.54 12.64
C SER A 231 -14.35 3.91 13.23
N ALA A 232 -13.74 3.87 14.42
CA ALA A 232 -13.05 4.99 15.05
C ALA A 232 -11.51 4.93 14.90
N GLU A 233 -10.98 3.90 14.22
CA GLU A 233 -9.54 3.70 14.08
C GLU A 233 -8.92 4.65 13.04
N TYR A 234 -8.06 5.54 13.52
CA TYR A 234 -7.20 6.34 12.65
C TYR A 234 -5.94 5.55 12.31
N ARG A 235 -5.68 5.39 11.01
CA ARG A 235 -4.47 4.75 10.50
C ARG A 235 -3.72 5.66 9.52
N PRO A 236 -2.97 6.66 10.01
CA PRO A 236 -2.10 7.46 9.17
C PRO A 236 -1.13 6.58 8.37
N GLY A 237 -0.89 6.97 7.12
CA GLY A 237 -0.07 6.20 6.20
C GLY A 237 -0.07 6.80 4.80
N SER A 238 0.26 6.01 3.79
CA SER A 238 0.37 6.49 2.40
C SER A 238 -0.93 7.05 1.83
N ALA A 239 -2.09 6.60 2.32
CA ALA A 239 -3.40 7.14 1.94
C ALA A 239 -3.63 8.60 2.37
N CYS A 240 -2.89 9.12 3.36
CA CYS A 240 -2.98 10.52 3.77
C CYS A 240 -2.63 11.49 2.62
N GLY A 241 -1.80 11.08 1.66
CA GLY A 241 -1.49 11.86 0.47
C GLY A 241 -2.70 12.15 -0.43
N SER A 242 -3.75 11.33 -0.39
CA SER A 242 -5.04 11.56 -1.09
C SER A 242 -6.21 11.86 -0.16
N CYS A 243 -6.02 11.75 1.15
CA CYS A 243 -7.13 11.85 2.09
C CYS A 243 -7.71 13.28 2.14
N PRO A 244 -8.99 13.48 1.83
CA PRO A 244 -9.59 14.81 1.87
C PRO A 244 -9.73 15.35 3.32
N PHE A 245 -9.60 14.50 4.33
CA PHE A 245 -9.87 14.83 5.74
C PHE A 245 -8.62 15.10 6.58
N THR A 246 -7.42 15.23 5.98
CA THR A 246 -6.18 15.43 6.77
C THR A 246 -6.18 16.74 7.57
N ALA A 247 -6.91 17.76 7.11
CA ALA A 247 -6.98 19.06 7.77
C ALA A 247 -7.52 18.96 9.22
N GLY A 248 -8.42 18.01 9.50
CA GLY A 248 -8.99 17.75 10.83
C GLY A 248 -8.60 16.40 11.43
N CYS A 249 -7.59 15.72 10.87
CA CYS A 249 -7.19 14.40 11.36
C CYS A 249 -6.37 14.52 12.66
N PRO A 250 -6.87 14.01 13.81
CA PRO A 250 -6.15 14.12 15.09
C PRO A 250 -4.93 13.20 15.18
N ALA A 251 -4.90 12.12 14.41
CA ALA A 251 -3.80 11.15 14.44
C ALA A 251 -2.66 11.47 13.47
N LEU A 252 -2.87 12.37 12.50
CA LEU A 252 -1.83 12.74 11.54
C LEU A 252 -0.93 13.82 12.14
N MET A 253 0.26 13.43 12.55
CA MET A 253 1.26 14.34 13.08
C MET A 253 1.69 15.37 12.01
N ARG A 254 1.91 16.61 12.43
CA ARG A 254 2.35 17.70 11.56
C ARG A 254 3.75 18.16 11.94
N ALA A 255 4.62 18.26 10.94
CA ALA A 255 5.97 18.76 11.09
C ALA A 255 6.26 19.77 9.96
N PRO A 256 5.81 21.04 10.10
CA PRO A 256 6.06 22.07 9.10
C PRO A 256 7.54 22.27 8.85
N GLY A 257 7.97 22.19 7.59
CA GLY A 257 9.39 22.37 7.21
C GLY A 257 10.27 21.14 7.46
N LEU A 258 9.69 19.98 7.83
CA LEU A 258 10.41 18.70 7.95
C LEU A 258 11.32 18.44 6.75
N THR A 259 10.80 18.67 5.54
CA THR A 259 11.50 18.41 4.28
C THR A 259 12.34 19.58 3.80
N GLY A 260 12.15 20.79 4.34
CA GLY A 260 12.76 22.03 3.86
C GLY A 260 12.27 22.50 2.49
N LEU A 261 11.22 21.90 1.92
CA LEU A 261 10.68 22.24 0.60
C LEU A 261 9.42 23.12 0.70
N SER A 262 9.09 23.82 -0.38
CA SER A 262 7.86 24.60 -0.53
C SER A 262 6.92 23.95 -1.54
N GLY A 263 5.69 23.68 -1.13
CA GLY A 263 4.64 23.03 -1.90
C GLY A 263 3.59 23.98 -2.46
N LYS A 264 3.84 25.30 -2.49
CA LYS A 264 2.86 26.29 -2.97
C LYS A 264 2.37 25.91 -4.37
N GLY A 265 1.04 25.76 -4.53
CA GLY A 265 0.42 25.39 -5.81
C GLY A 265 0.58 23.93 -6.25
N ARG A 266 1.21 23.06 -5.45
CA ARG A 266 1.39 21.62 -5.79
C ARG A 266 0.38 20.74 -5.05
N PRO A 267 -0.15 19.66 -5.65
CA PRO A 267 -1.02 18.75 -4.93
C PRO A 267 -0.24 18.03 -3.83
N ARG A 268 -0.95 17.56 -2.79
CA ARG A 268 -0.30 16.77 -1.75
C ARG A 268 0.13 15.41 -2.30
N ARG A 269 1.35 15.00 -1.95
CA ARG A 269 1.96 13.72 -2.37
C ARG A 269 2.44 12.94 -1.16
N THR A 270 2.61 11.64 -1.34
CA THR A 270 3.23 10.77 -0.33
C THR A 270 4.67 10.50 -0.75
N TRP A 271 5.60 10.49 0.20
CA TRP A 271 7.00 10.20 -0.03
C TRP A 271 7.58 9.28 1.05
N SER A 272 8.52 8.44 0.64
CA SER A 272 9.37 7.64 1.50
C SER A 272 10.82 7.64 0.98
N PRO A 273 11.82 7.26 1.78
CA PRO A 273 13.20 7.14 1.33
C PRO A 273 13.37 6.14 0.18
N THR A 274 12.51 5.11 0.14
CA THR A 274 12.45 4.19 -1.00
C THR A 274 12.00 4.95 -2.25
N ASP A 275 10.91 5.71 -2.21
CA ASP A 275 10.46 6.50 -3.36
C ASP A 275 11.56 7.45 -3.89
N GLY A 276 12.28 8.12 -2.98
CA GLY A 276 13.40 8.99 -3.35
C GLY A 276 14.54 8.27 -4.07
N ARG A 277 14.97 7.11 -3.57
CA ARG A 277 15.99 6.27 -4.24
C ARG A 277 15.51 5.75 -5.58
N GLU A 278 14.24 5.36 -5.66
CA GLU A 278 13.63 4.88 -6.88
C GLU A 278 13.55 5.97 -7.96
N TYR A 279 13.23 7.19 -7.55
CA TYR A 279 13.25 8.36 -8.43
C TYR A 279 14.66 8.69 -8.88
N ALA A 280 15.63 8.70 -7.96
CA ALA A 280 17.04 8.97 -8.28
C ALA A 280 17.63 7.94 -9.24
N ALA A 281 17.18 6.68 -9.18
CA ALA A 281 17.56 5.65 -10.15
C ALA A 281 16.92 5.92 -11.53
N CYS A 282 15.62 6.23 -11.58
CA CYS A 282 14.93 6.69 -12.78
C CYS A 282 13.52 7.19 -12.42
N ALA A 283 13.16 8.41 -12.84
CA ALA A 283 11.85 8.99 -12.52
C ALA A 283 10.69 8.13 -13.05
N ARG A 284 10.83 7.54 -14.25
CA ARG A 284 9.85 6.61 -14.83
C ARG A 284 9.65 5.34 -14.00
N ARG A 285 10.71 4.84 -13.38
CA ARG A 285 10.65 3.68 -12.47
C ARG A 285 9.89 4.02 -11.20
N SER A 286 10.16 5.17 -10.59
CA SER A 286 9.39 5.72 -9.48
C SER A 286 7.91 5.86 -9.84
N ARG A 287 7.61 6.35 -11.05
CA ARG A 287 6.24 6.54 -11.53
C ARG A 287 5.47 5.22 -11.66
N ALA A 288 6.05 4.20 -12.29
CA ALA A 288 5.45 2.87 -12.38
C ALA A 288 5.17 2.26 -10.99
N ARG A 289 6.07 2.44 -10.02
CA ARG A 289 5.86 2.01 -8.63
C ARG A 289 4.76 2.80 -7.91
N SER A 290 4.66 4.11 -8.15
CA SER A 290 3.57 4.95 -7.60
C SER A 290 2.19 4.49 -8.08
N LEU A 291 2.12 3.96 -9.30
CA LEU A 291 0.94 3.35 -9.90
C LEU A 291 0.71 1.90 -9.44
N ARG A 292 1.60 1.35 -8.61
CA ARG A 292 1.60 -0.04 -8.11
C ARG A 292 1.58 -1.08 -9.24
N LEU A 293 2.25 -0.78 -10.35
CA LEU A 293 2.38 -1.73 -11.45
C LEU A 293 3.22 -2.94 -11.00
N PRO A 294 2.89 -4.17 -11.44
CA PRO A 294 3.68 -5.37 -11.12
C PRO A 294 5.14 -5.24 -11.52
N THR A 295 6.07 -5.66 -10.67
CA THR A 295 7.50 -5.75 -11.01
C THR A 295 7.87 -7.12 -11.60
N LEU A 296 9.05 -7.22 -12.21
CA LEU A 296 9.72 -8.46 -12.55
C LEU A 296 10.30 -9.06 -11.27
N ASP A 297 9.68 -10.13 -10.78
CA ASP A 297 10.05 -10.72 -9.49
C ASP A 297 11.49 -11.25 -9.48
N ALA A 298 12.02 -11.76 -10.60
CA ALA A 298 13.42 -12.20 -10.71
C ALA A 298 14.44 -11.09 -10.46
N VAL A 299 14.07 -9.83 -10.76
CA VAL A 299 14.91 -8.65 -10.51
C VAL A 299 14.69 -8.13 -9.10
N GLU A 300 13.43 -7.99 -8.68
CA GLU A 300 13.05 -7.44 -7.38
C GLU A 300 13.50 -8.34 -6.22
N ARG A 301 13.43 -9.66 -6.41
CA ARG A 301 13.75 -10.70 -5.43
C ARG A 301 15.08 -11.39 -5.73
N SER A 302 16.12 -10.59 -6.01
CA SER A 302 17.48 -11.14 -6.07
C SER A 302 17.81 -11.94 -4.78
N PRO A 303 18.70 -12.95 -4.84
CA PRO A 303 18.98 -13.80 -3.68
C PRO A 303 19.36 -13.01 -2.42
N ALA A 304 20.15 -11.95 -2.57
CA ALA A 304 20.54 -11.08 -1.47
C ALA A 304 19.38 -10.25 -0.88
N ALA A 305 18.42 -9.83 -1.72
CA ALA A 305 17.22 -9.13 -1.27
C ALA A 305 16.26 -10.08 -0.55
N GLU A 306 16.10 -11.30 -1.07
CA GLU A 306 15.27 -12.34 -0.44
C GLU A 306 15.81 -12.74 0.92
N ARG A 307 17.14 -12.93 1.03
CA ARG A 307 17.86 -13.11 2.30
C ARG A 307 17.52 -12.01 3.30
N GLY A 308 17.65 -10.75 2.87
CA GLY A 308 17.37 -9.60 3.74
C GLY A 308 15.93 -9.58 4.22
N ARG A 309 14.95 -9.81 3.33
CA ARG A 309 13.54 -9.87 3.70
C ARG A 309 13.23 -11.01 4.67
N ALA A 310 13.83 -12.20 4.47
CA ALA A 310 13.66 -13.34 5.36
C ALA A 310 14.20 -13.04 6.78
N VAL A 311 15.38 -12.43 6.87
CA VAL A 311 15.97 -11.98 8.15
C VAL A 311 15.06 -10.98 8.87
N HIS A 312 14.57 -9.96 8.18
CA HIS A 312 13.66 -8.98 8.77
C HIS A 312 12.34 -9.64 9.23
N ALA A 313 11.76 -10.51 8.41
CA ALA A 313 10.53 -11.22 8.75
C ALA A 313 10.70 -12.11 9.99
N TYR A 314 11.81 -12.83 10.11
CA TYR A 314 12.14 -13.64 11.28
C TYR A 314 12.30 -12.77 12.54
N LEU A 315 13.09 -11.71 12.47
CA LEU A 315 13.30 -10.79 13.60
C LEU A 315 11.99 -10.13 14.03
N ALA A 316 11.17 -9.70 13.07
CA ALA A 316 9.89 -9.08 13.34
C ALA A 316 8.92 -10.08 14.02
N ALA A 317 8.85 -11.33 13.55
CA ALA A 317 8.06 -12.37 14.21
C ALA A 317 8.55 -12.63 15.64
N ARG A 318 9.87 -12.76 15.82
CA ARG A 318 10.48 -13.02 17.13
C ARG A 318 10.26 -11.87 18.12
N HIS A 319 10.32 -10.63 17.65
CA HIS A 319 10.11 -9.44 18.48
C HIS A 319 8.64 -9.13 18.80
N ARG A 320 7.68 -9.74 18.08
CA ARG A 320 6.24 -9.62 18.37
C ARG A 320 5.76 -10.58 19.46
N ALA A 321 6.61 -11.49 19.93
CA ALA A 321 6.24 -12.42 20.99
C ALA A 321 5.81 -11.67 22.26
N ASP A 322 4.77 -12.17 22.91
CA ASP A 322 4.28 -11.69 24.19
C ASP A 322 4.36 -12.82 25.22
N PRO A 323 5.22 -12.72 26.26
CA PRO A 323 6.10 -11.58 26.57
C PRO A 323 7.29 -11.43 25.60
N PRO A 324 7.91 -10.24 25.50
CA PRO A 324 9.11 -10.05 24.69
C PRO A 324 10.26 -10.91 25.22
N VAL A 325 10.85 -11.73 24.35
CA VAL A 325 12.00 -12.58 24.70
C VAL A 325 13.18 -12.22 23.81
N PRO A 326 14.36 -11.92 24.38
CA PRO A 326 15.56 -11.65 23.59
C PRO A 326 15.91 -12.75 22.59
N CYS A 327 16.48 -12.34 21.47
CA CYS A 327 16.98 -13.26 20.46
C CYS A 327 18.18 -14.06 20.99
N SER A 328 18.21 -15.37 20.70
CA SER A 328 19.32 -16.27 21.03
C SER A 328 20.27 -16.45 19.84
N SER A 329 21.53 -16.81 20.11
CA SER A 329 22.47 -17.29 19.10
C SER A 329 22.15 -18.71 18.62
N ASP A 330 21.30 -19.44 19.34
CA ASP A 330 20.83 -20.76 18.93
C ASP A 330 19.66 -20.59 17.97
N ILE A 331 20.00 -20.44 16.68
CA ILE A 331 19.04 -20.25 15.59
C ILE A 331 18.48 -21.63 15.19
N PRO A 332 17.14 -21.83 15.23
CA PRO A 332 16.51 -23.07 14.76
C PRO A 332 16.87 -23.38 13.31
N GLU A 333 16.93 -24.67 12.95
CA GLU A 333 17.23 -25.07 11.56
C GLU A 333 16.13 -24.60 10.58
N ASP A 334 14.89 -24.54 11.04
CA ASP A 334 13.70 -24.16 10.30
C ASP A 334 13.31 -22.68 10.48
N TRP A 335 14.27 -21.80 10.82
CA TRP A 335 13.99 -20.40 11.11
C TRP A 335 13.40 -19.60 9.93
N VAL A 336 13.60 -20.06 8.68
CA VAL A 336 13.19 -19.35 7.47
C VAL A 336 11.66 -19.25 7.45
N PRO A 337 11.07 -18.03 7.49
CA PRO A 337 9.62 -17.90 7.54
C PRO A 337 8.93 -18.49 6.31
N ALA A 338 7.67 -18.92 6.48
CA ALA A 338 6.88 -19.42 5.37
C ALA A 338 6.76 -18.40 4.22
N GLY A 339 6.89 -18.88 2.97
CA GLY A 339 6.85 -18.05 1.77
C GLY A 339 8.19 -17.47 1.33
N PHE A 340 9.28 -17.81 2.03
CA PHE A 340 10.65 -17.53 1.60
C PHE A 340 11.35 -18.81 1.17
N ALA A 341 12.19 -18.70 0.14
CA ALA A 341 13.11 -19.74 -0.27
C ALA A 341 14.49 -19.11 -0.42
N LEU A 342 15.47 -19.61 0.36
CA LEU A 342 16.84 -19.12 0.32
C LEU A 342 17.73 -20.20 -0.30
N GLU A 343 18.59 -19.80 -1.22
CA GLU A 343 19.70 -20.63 -1.67
C GLU A 343 20.62 -20.94 -0.49
N GLU A 344 21.31 -22.09 -0.54
CA GLU A 344 22.16 -22.57 0.55
C GLU A 344 23.17 -21.52 1.04
N ARG A 345 23.84 -20.83 0.11
CA ARG A 345 24.77 -19.75 0.44
C ARG A 345 24.10 -18.61 1.20
N GLU A 346 22.92 -18.21 0.77
CA GLU A 346 22.17 -17.11 1.38
C GLU A 346 21.62 -17.51 2.76
N LEU A 347 21.21 -18.77 2.92
CA LEU A 347 20.81 -19.35 4.20
C LEU A 347 21.95 -19.32 5.22
N LEU A 348 23.17 -19.72 4.82
CA LEU A 348 24.35 -19.68 5.70
C LEU A 348 24.68 -18.24 6.14
N ILE A 349 24.65 -17.29 5.21
CA ILE A 349 24.89 -15.86 5.49
C ILE A 349 23.82 -15.32 6.45
N ALA A 350 22.54 -15.58 6.20
CA ALA A 350 21.44 -15.13 7.04
C ALA A 350 21.50 -15.75 8.44
N THR A 351 21.77 -17.04 8.55
CA THR A 351 21.91 -17.73 9.83
C THR A 351 23.03 -17.10 10.65
N ALA A 352 24.20 -16.86 10.03
CA ALA A 352 25.31 -16.17 10.69
C ALA A 352 24.92 -14.74 11.13
N GLN A 353 24.19 -14.00 10.28
CA GLN A 353 23.67 -12.68 10.62
C GLN A 353 22.76 -12.74 11.85
N LEU A 354 21.78 -13.64 11.90
CA LEU A 354 20.87 -13.79 13.05
C LEU A 354 21.60 -14.11 14.36
N ARG A 355 22.63 -14.97 14.31
CA ARG A 355 23.50 -15.22 15.46
C ARG A 355 24.18 -13.97 15.99
N ARG A 356 24.56 -13.04 15.10
CA ARG A 356 25.19 -11.76 15.49
C ARG A 356 24.17 -10.77 16.05
N HIS A 357 22.92 -10.81 15.60
CA HIS A 357 21.86 -9.96 16.14
C HIS A 357 21.62 -10.24 17.63
N ALA A 358 21.70 -11.51 18.07
CA ALA A 358 21.49 -11.89 19.47
C ALA A 358 22.35 -11.09 20.46
N ALA A 359 23.60 -10.77 20.09
CA ALA A 359 24.53 -10.00 20.92
C ALA A 359 24.14 -8.52 21.08
N VAL A 360 23.34 -7.97 20.17
CA VAL A 360 22.90 -6.57 20.18
C VAL A 360 21.37 -6.44 20.24
N CYS A 361 20.67 -7.53 20.56
CA CYS A 361 19.21 -7.59 20.53
C CYS A 361 18.63 -6.51 21.48
N PRO A 362 17.73 -5.65 20.99
CA PRO A 362 17.18 -4.55 21.78
C PRO A 362 16.29 -5.05 22.93
N LEU A 363 15.72 -6.25 22.80
CA LEU A 363 14.84 -6.82 23.82
C LEU A 363 15.55 -7.17 25.13
N HIS A 364 16.89 -7.23 25.16
CA HIS A 364 17.65 -7.31 26.41
C HIS A 364 17.41 -6.11 27.35
N ARG A 365 16.88 -5.00 26.81
CA ARG A 365 16.65 -3.74 27.54
C ARG A 365 15.17 -3.44 27.78
N VAL A 366 14.29 -4.28 27.25
CA VAL A 366 12.84 -4.07 27.27
C VAL A 366 12.25 -4.73 28.51
N LEU A 367 11.34 -4.02 29.17
CA LEU A 367 10.68 -4.51 30.39
C LEU A 367 9.27 -5.07 30.14
N SER A 368 8.59 -4.64 29.06
CA SER A 368 7.19 -4.98 28.77
C SER A 368 6.92 -5.03 27.27
N ALA A 369 5.90 -5.79 26.85
CA ALA A 369 5.42 -5.80 25.46
C ALA A 369 4.97 -4.41 24.97
N GLU A 370 4.42 -3.58 25.85
CA GLU A 370 4.01 -2.20 25.53
C GLU A 370 5.18 -1.28 25.15
N ASP A 371 6.38 -1.68 25.54
CA ASP A 371 7.64 -0.97 25.28
C ASP A 371 8.25 -1.36 23.94
N VAL A 372 7.56 -2.16 23.13
CA VAL A 372 8.04 -2.62 21.82
C VAL A 372 6.94 -2.44 20.77
N ARG A 373 7.33 -1.83 19.65
CA ARG A 373 6.51 -1.73 18.45
C ARG A 373 7.34 -2.25 17.29
N VAL A 374 6.92 -3.36 16.71
CA VAL A 374 7.58 -3.99 15.57
C VAL A 374 6.97 -3.46 14.27
N GLU A 375 7.81 -2.91 13.40
CA GLU A 375 7.38 -2.35 12.11
C GLU A 375 6.21 -1.34 12.21
N PRO A 376 6.17 -0.40 13.19
CA PRO A 376 5.06 0.54 13.28
C PRO A 376 5.13 1.54 12.12
N THR A 377 4.02 1.80 11.44
CA THR A 377 3.96 2.86 10.43
C THR A 377 4.00 4.23 11.10
N VAL A 378 5.04 5.00 10.81
CA VAL A 378 5.20 6.38 11.25
C VAL A 378 4.90 7.31 10.10
N THR A 379 3.99 8.25 10.32
CA THR A 379 3.52 9.18 9.29
C THR A 379 3.50 10.61 9.81
N MET A 380 4.08 11.54 9.04
CA MET A 380 4.01 12.97 9.29
C MET A 380 3.61 13.74 8.04
N GLU A 381 2.82 14.79 8.19
CA GLU A 381 2.56 15.77 7.14
C GLU A 381 3.51 16.96 7.31
N ASP A 382 4.25 17.28 6.26
CA ASP A 382 4.87 18.58 6.07
C ASP A 382 3.91 19.46 5.28
N PRO A 383 3.08 20.30 5.94
CA PRO A 383 2.13 21.15 5.25
C PRO A 383 2.80 22.22 4.37
N ALA A 384 4.03 22.64 4.71
CA ALA A 384 4.76 23.64 3.92
C ALA A 384 5.14 23.06 2.54
N ALA A 385 5.61 21.81 2.51
CA ALA A 385 5.94 21.09 1.28
C ALA A 385 4.73 20.42 0.61
N ARG A 386 3.60 20.29 1.32
CA ARG A 386 2.46 19.46 0.93
C ARG A 386 2.89 18.02 0.67
N VAL A 387 3.66 17.46 1.60
CA VAL A 387 4.14 16.07 1.52
C VAL A 387 3.71 15.33 2.77
N VAL A 388 3.20 14.12 2.59
CA VAL A 388 3.07 13.13 3.67
C VAL A 388 4.30 12.23 3.59
N VAL A 389 5.11 12.23 4.63
CA VAL A 389 6.25 11.35 4.75
C VAL A 389 5.84 10.10 5.54
N VAL A 390 6.17 8.93 5.02
CA VAL A 390 5.81 7.63 5.59
C VAL A 390 7.03 6.74 5.66
N THR A 391 7.19 6.04 6.77
CA THR A 391 8.24 5.04 6.95
C THR A 391 7.81 4.01 8.00
N ASP A 392 8.34 2.79 7.88
CA ASP A 392 8.09 1.68 8.78
C ASP A 392 9.45 1.28 9.40
N PRO A 393 9.87 1.89 10.54
CA PRO A 393 11.04 1.43 11.29
C PRO A 393 10.99 -0.05 11.59
N ASP A 394 12.12 -0.76 11.49
CA ASP A 394 12.16 -2.18 11.83
C ASP A 394 11.72 -2.43 13.29
N LEU A 395 12.11 -1.54 14.22
CA LEU A 395 11.68 -1.58 15.60
C LEU A 395 11.63 -0.19 16.22
N VAL A 396 10.64 0.07 17.06
CA VAL A 396 10.63 1.18 18.01
C VAL A 396 10.45 0.61 19.40
N TYR A 397 11.39 0.88 20.31
CA TYR A 397 11.36 0.31 21.67
C TYR A 397 11.69 1.33 22.75
N ARG A 398 11.34 1.05 24.00
CA ARG A 398 11.68 1.88 25.16
C ARG A 398 12.90 1.32 25.89
N ASP A 399 13.89 2.18 26.12
CA ASP A 399 15.12 1.88 26.87
C ASP A 399 15.35 2.99 27.90
N GLY A 400 15.37 2.63 29.19
CA GLY A 400 15.58 3.60 30.28
C GLY A 400 14.57 4.75 30.30
N GLY A 401 13.35 4.53 29.81
CA GLY A 401 12.29 5.55 29.73
C GLY A 401 12.30 6.42 28.46
N SER A 402 13.30 6.28 27.59
CA SER A 402 13.39 6.97 26.31
C SER A 402 13.02 6.05 25.14
N TRP A 403 12.39 6.61 24.11
CA TRP A 403 12.11 5.88 22.88
C TRP A 403 13.36 5.75 22.01
N VAL A 404 13.49 4.61 21.36
CA VAL A 404 14.58 4.28 20.46
C VAL A 404 14.00 3.82 19.14
N TRP A 405 14.34 4.52 18.06
CA TRP A 405 14.05 4.10 16.68
C TRP A 405 15.20 3.24 16.20
N ARG A 406 14.96 1.99 15.79
CA ARG A 406 15.99 1.11 15.26
C ARG A 406 15.71 0.67 13.83
N GLU A 407 16.74 0.80 13.00
CA GLU A 407 16.82 0.29 11.63
C GLU A 407 17.86 -0.83 11.57
N VAL A 408 17.51 -1.99 11.04
CA VAL A 408 18.40 -3.09 10.76
C VAL A 408 18.74 -3.09 9.27
N LYS A 409 20.01 -3.32 8.93
CA LYS A 409 20.47 -3.48 7.55
C LYS A 409 21.35 -4.72 7.46
N SER A 410 20.88 -5.73 6.75
CA SER A 410 21.64 -6.95 6.48
C SER A 410 22.51 -6.79 5.23
N THR A 411 23.80 -7.06 5.35
CA THR A 411 24.74 -7.00 4.23
C THR A 411 25.82 -8.06 4.35
N SER A 412 26.28 -8.56 3.20
CA SER A 412 27.45 -9.44 3.10
C SER A 412 28.75 -8.65 2.86
N ARG A 413 28.66 -7.37 2.51
CA ARG A 413 29.81 -6.52 2.17
C ARG A 413 30.55 -6.04 3.42
N ARG A 414 31.85 -5.80 3.28
CA ARG A 414 32.64 -5.07 4.28
C ARG A 414 32.13 -3.62 4.36
N PHE A 415 31.96 -3.13 5.57
CA PHE A 415 31.49 -1.78 5.85
C PHE A 415 32.71 -0.89 6.12
N THR A 416 32.92 0.15 5.30
CA THR A 416 34.15 0.97 5.30
C THR A 416 34.09 2.21 6.20
N GLY A 417 33.09 2.32 7.07
CA GLY A 417 32.98 3.40 8.07
C GLY A 417 31.60 4.05 8.13
N THR A 418 31.38 4.87 9.16
CA THR A 418 30.07 5.46 9.51
C THR A 418 29.85 6.88 8.96
N SER A 419 30.86 7.48 8.33
CA SER A 419 30.83 8.89 7.89
C SER A 419 29.69 9.20 6.93
N ASN A 420 29.36 8.28 6.01
CA ASN A 420 28.33 8.46 4.98
C ASN A 420 27.10 7.56 5.20
N LEU A 421 26.85 7.16 6.46
CA LEU A 421 25.81 6.17 6.78
C LEU A 421 24.41 6.63 6.33
N MET A 422 24.07 7.91 6.53
CA MET A 422 22.79 8.49 6.15
C MET A 422 22.61 8.68 4.63
N GLU A 423 23.70 8.84 3.88
CA GLU A 423 23.65 8.88 2.41
C GLU A 423 23.47 7.47 1.84
N THR A 424 24.13 6.49 2.45
CA THR A 424 24.03 5.07 2.08
C THR A 424 22.64 4.51 2.43
N TYR A 425 22.11 4.89 3.59
CA TYR A 425 20.80 4.49 4.10
C TYR A 425 19.94 5.72 4.44
N PRO A 426 19.29 6.35 3.44
CA PRO A 426 18.47 7.55 3.62
C PRO A 426 17.31 7.39 4.61
N GLN A 427 16.92 6.15 4.92
CA GLN A 427 15.97 5.85 6.01
C GLN A 427 16.44 6.43 7.35
N LEU A 428 17.74 6.39 7.63
CA LEU A 428 18.30 6.92 8.88
C LEU A 428 18.23 8.45 8.92
N ALA A 429 18.46 9.10 7.78
CA ALA A 429 18.30 10.54 7.68
C ALA A 429 16.85 10.94 7.96
N LEU A 430 15.90 10.22 7.37
CA LEU A 430 14.48 10.46 7.65
C LEU A 430 14.13 10.17 9.11
N ALA A 431 14.60 9.05 9.67
CA ALA A 431 14.39 8.68 11.06
C ALA A 431 14.89 9.78 12.00
N VAL A 432 16.08 10.36 11.76
CA VAL A 432 16.61 11.48 12.55
C VAL A 432 15.68 12.69 12.51
N LEU A 433 15.23 13.10 11.31
CA LEU A 433 14.36 14.27 11.19
C LEU A 433 13.00 14.02 11.84
N MET A 434 12.39 12.86 11.61
CA MET A 434 11.10 12.48 12.18
C MET A 434 11.18 12.30 13.70
N ALA A 435 12.21 11.63 14.21
CA ALA A 435 12.40 11.40 15.63
C ALA A 435 12.52 12.70 16.44
N GLY A 436 13.12 13.75 15.85
CA GLY A 436 13.20 15.07 16.49
C GLY A 436 11.88 15.84 16.54
N GLU A 437 10.89 15.48 15.72
CA GLU A 437 9.55 16.09 15.71
C GLU A 437 8.50 15.19 16.37
N ALA A 438 8.80 13.90 16.54
CA ALA A 438 7.84 12.90 16.97
C ALA A 438 7.50 13.04 18.45
N VAL A 439 6.21 13.30 18.73
CA VAL A 439 5.63 13.10 20.06
C VAL A 439 5.24 11.64 20.21
N TRP A 440 6.14 10.84 20.78
CA TRP A 440 5.85 9.45 21.14
C TRP A 440 5.10 9.39 22.48
N PRO A 441 4.10 8.49 22.64
CA PRO A 441 3.37 8.35 23.91
C PRO A 441 4.29 7.97 25.07
N GLY A 442 4.08 8.56 26.25
CA GLY A 442 4.95 8.40 27.43
C GLY A 442 5.93 9.56 27.59
N ARG A 443 6.46 9.77 28.82
CA ARG A 443 7.27 10.93 29.23
C ARG A 443 8.17 11.49 28.11
N SER A 444 8.08 12.80 27.90
CA SER A 444 8.92 13.58 26.99
C SER A 444 10.39 13.29 27.27
N GLY A 445 11.04 12.57 26.36
CA GLY A 445 12.44 12.19 26.44
C GLY A 445 13.05 12.18 25.04
N ASN A 446 14.36 12.40 24.98
CA ASN A 446 15.11 12.39 23.72
C ASN A 446 14.96 11.03 23.04
N VAL A 447 14.35 11.01 21.86
CA VAL A 447 14.37 9.84 20.98
C VAL A 447 15.78 9.71 20.43
N ARG A 448 16.37 8.51 20.44
CA ARG A 448 17.60 8.26 19.68
C ARG A 448 17.33 7.33 18.50
N VAL A 449 18.15 7.45 17.46
CA VAL A 449 18.05 6.60 16.27
C VAL A 449 19.24 5.65 16.26
N GLU A 450 18.99 4.37 16.08
CA GLU A 450 19.99 3.31 16.04
C GLU A 450 20.00 2.65 14.66
N ALA A 451 21.19 2.46 14.11
CA ALA A 451 21.43 1.68 12.91
C ALA A 451 22.20 0.41 13.27
N GLU A 452 21.57 -0.74 13.08
CA GLU A 452 22.19 -2.05 13.24
C GLU A 452 22.63 -2.58 11.87
N ILE A 453 23.95 -2.62 11.64
CA ILE A 453 24.54 -3.16 10.42
C ILE A 453 24.96 -4.61 10.65
N LEU A 454 24.17 -5.53 10.12
CA LEU A 454 24.28 -6.96 10.37
C LEU A 454 25.08 -7.65 9.27
N ARG A 455 26.24 -8.20 9.63
CA ARG A 455 27.14 -8.94 8.74
C ARG A 455 27.39 -10.35 9.30
N PRO A 456 27.76 -11.32 8.46
CA PRO A 456 28.07 -12.68 8.93
C PRO A 456 29.14 -12.72 10.03
N HIS A 457 30.11 -11.80 9.95
CA HIS A 457 31.26 -11.74 10.85
C HIS A 457 31.04 -10.81 12.06
N GLY A 458 29.92 -10.09 12.15
CA GLY A 458 29.64 -9.22 13.29
C GLY A 458 28.54 -8.19 13.05
N ALA A 459 27.94 -7.71 14.14
CA ALA A 459 26.98 -6.60 14.15
C ALA A 459 27.68 -5.30 14.55
N SER A 460 27.37 -4.19 13.85
CA SER A 460 27.73 -2.85 14.31
C SER A 460 26.46 -2.10 14.70
N LEU A 461 26.46 -1.48 15.87
CA LEU A 461 25.39 -0.59 16.31
C LEU A 461 25.91 0.85 16.28
N VAL A 462 25.25 1.71 15.51
CA VAL A 462 25.56 3.14 15.42
C VAL A 462 24.39 3.91 15.98
N THR A 463 24.65 4.77 16.97
CA THR A 463 23.63 5.63 17.58
C THR A 463 23.77 7.05 17.03
N LEU A 464 22.64 7.63 16.62
CA LEU A 464 22.48 8.99 16.16
C LEU A 464 21.58 9.73 17.14
N ASP A 465 21.96 10.96 17.48
CA ASP A 465 21.20 11.85 18.36
C ASP A 465 20.40 12.87 17.53
N PRO A 466 19.06 12.72 17.42
CA PRO A 466 18.17 13.66 16.75
C PRO A 466 18.13 15.07 17.36
N SER A 467 18.58 15.25 18.60
CA SER A 467 18.65 16.57 19.24
C SER A 467 19.89 17.37 18.81
N SER A 468 20.91 16.70 18.28
CA SER A 468 22.13 17.35 17.79
C SER A 468 21.88 18.11 16.47
N PRO A 469 22.10 19.44 16.42
CA PRO A 469 21.94 20.22 15.19
C PRO A 469 22.82 19.69 14.04
N ALA A 470 24.05 19.29 14.34
CA ALA A 470 24.98 18.75 13.33
C ALA A 470 24.48 17.43 12.71
N VAL A 471 23.82 16.57 13.50
CA VAL A 471 23.21 15.32 13.00
C VAL A 471 21.98 15.63 12.15
N ARG A 472 21.13 16.58 12.58
CA ARG A 472 19.96 17.04 11.80
C ARG A 472 20.39 17.66 10.47
N ASP A 473 21.43 18.49 10.46
CA ASP A 473 21.95 19.12 9.23
C ASP A 473 22.49 18.09 8.25
N ARG A 474 23.21 17.08 8.74
CA ARG A 474 23.67 15.95 7.91
C ARG A 474 22.50 15.16 7.34
N ALA A 475 21.45 14.93 8.14
CA ALA A 475 20.24 14.26 7.69
C ALA A 475 19.52 15.06 6.59
N ARG A 476 19.35 16.38 6.74
CA ARG A 476 18.78 17.25 5.69
C ARG A 476 19.59 17.19 4.40
N LYS A 477 20.93 17.28 4.50
CA LYS A 477 21.83 17.19 3.34
C LYS A 477 21.70 15.86 2.60
N ALA A 478 21.57 14.75 3.33
CA ALA A 478 21.40 13.42 2.73
C ALA A 478 20.04 13.26 2.00
N LEU A 479 18.97 13.86 2.52
CA LEU A 479 17.63 13.75 1.91
C LEU A 479 17.36 14.76 0.80
N ALA A 480 17.95 15.96 0.86
CA ALA A 480 17.73 17.02 -0.12
C ALA A 480 17.80 16.55 -1.59
N PRO A 481 18.84 15.82 -2.05
CA PRO A 481 18.91 15.38 -3.44
C PRO A 481 17.83 14.36 -3.82
N LEU A 482 17.33 13.57 -2.87
CA LEU A 482 16.30 12.55 -3.10
C LEU A 482 14.88 13.15 -3.17
N MET A 483 14.68 14.31 -2.53
CA MET A 483 13.36 14.94 -2.44
C MET A 483 13.17 16.07 -3.46
N ALA A 484 14.18 16.93 -3.67
CA ALA A 484 14.00 18.16 -4.43
C ALA A 484 13.54 17.92 -5.88
N ALA A 485 14.25 17.06 -6.61
CA ALA A 485 13.90 16.73 -7.99
C ALA A 485 12.55 16.00 -8.08
N TRP A 486 12.34 14.99 -7.23
CA TRP A 486 11.07 14.24 -7.17
C TRP A 486 9.87 15.14 -6.88
N HIS A 487 10.04 16.12 -5.98
CA HIS A 487 8.98 17.00 -5.54
C HIS A 487 8.58 17.97 -6.64
N ALA A 488 9.54 18.51 -7.38
CA ALA A 488 9.32 19.42 -8.49
C ALA A 488 8.77 18.73 -9.74
N ASP A 489 9.06 17.44 -9.93
CA ASP A 489 8.69 16.69 -11.12
C ASP A 489 7.22 16.25 -11.13
N ASP A 490 6.57 16.44 -12.27
CA ASP A 490 5.22 15.98 -12.60
C ASP A 490 5.17 15.15 -13.90
N SER A 491 6.26 15.09 -14.68
CA SER A 491 6.34 14.40 -15.96
C SER A 491 6.98 13.02 -15.85
N PHE A 492 7.88 12.80 -14.89
CA PHE A 492 8.58 11.53 -14.68
C PHE A 492 9.30 11.03 -15.95
N GLU A 493 10.07 11.93 -16.56
CA GLU A 493 10.83 11.61 -17.77
C GLU A 493 11.82 10.46 -17.51
N PRO A 494 11.93 9.51 -18.45
CA PRO A 494 12.83 8.38 -18.30
C PRO A 494 14.29 8.85 -18.39
N GLN A 495 15.18 8.09 -17.77
CA GLN A 495 16.63 8.21 -17.94
C GLN A 495 17.16 6.87 -18.44
N PRO A 496 17.09 6.58 -19.76
CA PRO A 496 17.55 5.30 -20.30
C PRO A 496 19.06 5.11 -20.12
N GLY A 497 19.46 3.92 -19.68
CA GLY A 497 20.86 3.57 -19.43
C GLY A 497 21.04 2.06 -19.27
N PRO A 498 22.27 1.58 -19.00
CA PRO A 498 22.54 0.14 -18.81
C PRO A 498 21.65 -0.51 -17.74
N GLU A 499 21.27 0.26 -16.72
CA GLU A 499 20.37 -0.15 -15.63
C GLU A 499 18.95 -0.55 -16.11
N CYS A 500 18.56 -0.19 -17.34
CA CYS A 500 17.26 -0.60 -17.90
C CYS A 500 17.12 -2.12 -18.01
N ALA A 501 18.22 -2.85 -18.26
CA ALA A 501 18.22 -4.31 -18.34
C ALA A 501 17.88 -4.97 -16.99
N ALA A 502 18.25 -4.32 -15.88
CA ALA A 502 17.96 -4.74 -14.51
C ALA A 502 16.85 -3.90 -13.86
N CYS A 503 16.04 -3.20 -14.65
CA CYS A 503 14.95 -2.40 -14.12
C CYS A 503 13.73 -3.30 -13.85
N PRO A 504 13.20 -3.36 -12.61
CA PRO A 504 12.10 -4.26 -12.27
C PRO A 504 10.77 -3.91 -12.96
N VAL A 505 10.67 -2.76 -13.60
CA VAL A 505 9.46 -2.33 -14.34
C VAL A 505 9.72 -2.17 -15.84
N SER A 506 10.87 -2.65 -16.34
CA SER A 506 11.29 -2.52 -17.74
C SER A 506 10.24 -3.05 -18.72
N GLN A 507 9.57 -4.15 -18.38
CA GLN A 507 8.49 -4.76 -19.19
C GLN A 507 7.31 -3.81 -19.50
N TRP A 508 7.13 -2.75 -18.72
CA TRP A 508 6.09 -1.73 -18.96
C TRP A 508 6.65 -0.46 -19.60
N CYS A 509 7.96 -0.24 -19.49
CA CYS A 509 8.62 0.98 -19.94
C CYS A 509 8.96 0.90 -21.44
N PRO A 510 8.35 1.73 -22.30
CA PRO A 510 8.68 1.71 -23.74
C PRO A 510 10.16 2.10 -23.98
N ASP A 511 10.73 2.93 -23.12
CA ASP A 511 12.10 3.43 -23.25
C ASP A 511 13.16 2.40 -22.85
N ALA A 512 12.78 1.27 -22.25
CA ALA A 512 13.72 0.22 -21.87
C ALA A 512 14.33 -0.51 -23.09
N ALA A 513 13.59 -0.58 -24.21
CA ALA A 513 14.02 -1.28 -25.42
C ALA A 513 14.96 -0.46 -26.33
N VAL A 514 15.05 0.87 -26.11
CA VAL A 514 15.71 1.81 -27.03
C VAL A 514 17.24 1.62 -27.12
N ARG A 515 17.86 0.79 -26.25
CA ARG A 515 19.31 0.48 -26.32
C ARG A 515 19.68 -0.95 -26.71
N THR A 516 18.77 -1.93 -26.71
CA THR A 516 19.12 -3.28 -27.20
C THR A 516 19.29 -3.34 -28.72
N GLY A 517 18.91 -2.28 -29.45
CA GLY A 517 19.03 -2.18 -30.91
C GLY A 517 20.18 -1.32 -31.44
N ALA A 518 20.91 -0.58 -30.59
CA ALA A 518 21.88 0.44 -31.04
C ALA A 518 23.34 -0.03 -31.10
N GLU A 519 23.65 -1.26 -30.69
CA GLU A 519 24.99 -1.87 -30.81
C GLU A 519 24.87 -3.25 -31.49
N ARG A 520 24.46 -3.24 -32.76
CA ARG A 520 24.86 -4.24 -33.75
C ARG A 520 25.52 -3.49 -34.91
N HIS A 521 26.74 -3.00 -34.69
CA HIS A 521 27.70 -2.88 -35.78
C HIS A 521 28.35 -4.25 -35.92
N GLU A 522 27.95 -4.96 -36.96
CA GLU A 522 28.71 -6.09 -37.50
C GLU A 522 30.08 -5.62 -38.02
N PRO A 523 31.10 -6.49 -38.00
CA PRO A 523 32.52 -6.14 -38.18
C PRO A 523 32.89 -5.55 -39.54
#